data_AF-A0A816FP00-F1
#
_entry.id   AF-A0A816FP00-F1
#
_cell.length_a   1.000
_cell.length_b   1.000
_cell.length_c   1.000
_cell.angle_alpha   90.00
_cell.angle_beta   90.00
_cell.angle_gamma   90.00
#
_symmetry.space_group_name_H-M   'P 1'
#
loop_
_entity.id
_entity.type
_entity.pdbx_description
1 polymer ?
#
loop_
_entity_poly.entity_id
_entity_poly.type
_entity_poly.pdbx_seq_one_letter_code
_entity_poly.pdbx_strand_id
1 'polypeptide(L)'
;MLHDFGGNNGLFGSLVNVTNGPQAARTFSEEQMIGVGITMEGINQNEIMYEFALEQSWRSPLNETELNDWLVGFVMRRYSGSQAIPSSALYAWQDLGNSVYHLNPNRAYSLMLRRPALDRSQSISFDLKVLLSAWELLVNSSDQLDADLFRYDLVDITKEVLQYEFACQFVQLTVAFNRSDLYGVATQAAILTDLLEDMERILASDRRFLLGNWIADALQFAKNEEDIHFYNLNAKLQVSIWGTNYTLGLFDYANKFWSGMIEDYYAPRWRVFFDVLVKCLLEGIPVDTNLLHKRLFFEAELPFFMLDTKVYPTSTQGDSIQIARELFKKYNPSINSVCLPLGSPKLDYPFDRYFN
;
A
#
# COMPACT_ATOMS: atom_id res chain seq x y z
N MET A 1 -16.79 9.54 8.83
CA MET A 1 -15.45 9.42 8.23
C MET A 1 -15.54 8.40 7.10
N LEU A 2 -15.14 8.77 5.87
CA LEU A 2 -15.09 7.85 4.74
C LEU A 2 -13.76 7.08 4.71
N HIS A 3 -12.64 7.80 4.84
CA HIS A 3 -11.27 7.28 4.92
C HIS A 3 -10.82 6.49 3.68
N ASP A 4 -11.29 5.25 3.52
CA ASP A 4 -10.78 4.32 2.52
C ASP A 4 -11.72 4.20 1.31
N PHE A 5 -11.10 4.01 0.14
CA PHE A 5 -11.75 3.73 -1.13
C PHE A 5 -11.08 2.51 -1.77
N GLY A 6 -11.87 1.57 -2.26
CA GLY A 6 -11.40 0.33 -2.87
C GLY A 6 -10.76 -0.68 -1.91
N GLY A 7 -10.69 -0.42 -0.60
CA GLY A 7 -9.92 -1.25 0.34
C GLY A 7 -8.43 -1.21 0.05
N ASN A 8 -7.90 -0.07 -0.38
CA ASN A 8 -6.52 0.04 -0.85
C ASN A 8 -5.55 0.08 0.33
N ASN A 9 -4.45 -0.67 0.24
CA ASN A 9 -3.47 -0.74 1.33
C ASN A 9 -2.40 0.36 1.18
N GLY A 10 -2.23 1.19 2.21
CA GLY A 10 -1.25 2.27 2.28
C GLY A 10 -1.47 3.06 3.57
N LEU A 11 -0.42 3.64 4.14
CA LEU A 11 -0.56 4.40 5.38
C LEU A 11 -1.05 5.80 5.04
N PHE A 12 -2.19 6.20 5.60
CA PHE A 12 -2.70 7.56 5.51
C PHE A 12 -3.79 7.80 6.55
N GLY A 13 -4.05 9.06 6.85
CA GLY A 13 -5.10 9.45 7.78
C GLY A 13 -4.92 10.87 8.27
N SER A 14 -5.93 11.35 9.00
CA SER A 14 -5.86 12.64 9.67
C SER A 14 -6.48 12.56 11.06
N LEU A 15 -5.66 12.24 12.05
CA LEU A 15 -6.03 12.25 13.46
C LEU A 15 -6.52 13.65 13.87
N VAL A 16 -5.90 14.71 13.36
CA VAL A 16 -6.32 16.10 13.62
C VAL A 16 -7.75 16.36 13.15
N ASN A 17 -8.10 15.97 11.92
CA ASN A 17 -9.46 16.17 11.41
C ASN A 17 -10.47 15.26 12.11
N VAL A 18 -10.07 14.03 12.45
CA VAL A 18 -10.95 13.09 13.16
C VAL A 18 -11.28 13.59 14.55
N THR A 19 -10.32 14.15 15.29
CA THR A 19 -10.59 14.63 16.66
C THR A 19 -11.38 15.92 16.69
N ASN A 20 -11.12 16.86 15.77
CA ASN A 20 -11.77 18.17 15.78
C ASN A 20 -13.10 18.19 15.01
N GLY A 21 -13.23 17.38 13.96
CA GLY A 21 -14.32 17.45 12.99
C GLY A 21 -15.72 17.28 13.60
N PRO A 22 -15.99 16.22 14.39
CA PRO A 22 -17.30 16.01 15.00
C PRO A 22 -17.78 17.17 15.86
N GLN A 23 -16.95 17.71 16.76
CA GLN A 23 -17.34 18.82 17.63
C GLN A 23 -17.57 20.11 16.82
N ALA A 24 -16.71 20.38 15.85
CA ALA A 24 -16.85 21.53 14.96
C ALA A 24 -18.17 21.46 14.15
N ALA A 25 -18.47 20.29 13.55
CA ALA A 25 -19.70 20.07 12.80
C ALA A 25 -20.96 20.19 13.68
N ARG A 26 -20.92 19.65 14.90
CA ARG A 26 -22.03 19.75 15.85
C ARG A 26 -22.33 21.19 16.23
N THR A 27 -21.29 21.96 16.54
CA THR A 27 -21.39 23.40 16.85
C THR A 27 -21.94 24.18 15.66
N PHE A 28 -21.41 23.92 14.47
CA PHE A 28 -21.85 24.59 13.23
C PHE A 28 -23.30 24.29 12.89
N SER A 29 -23.76 23.07 13.17
CA SER A 29 -25.13 22.63 12.89
C SER A 29 -26.19 23.13 13.88
N GLU A 30 -25.83 23.99 14.84
CA GLU A 30 -26.71 24.40 15.96
C GLU A 30 -27.34 23.18 16.65
N GLU A 31 -26.52 22.16 16.95
CA GLU A 31 -26.93 20.90 17.59
C GLU A 31 -27.87 20.01 16.75
N GLN A 32 -28.02 20.25 15.44
CA GLN A 32 -28.81 19.37 14.55
C GLN A 32 -28.08 18.07 14.18
N MET A 33 -26.75 18.01 14.31
CA MET A 33 -25.98 16.79 14.08
C MET A 33 -26.28 15.74 15.17
N ILE A 34 -26.98 14.67 14.80
CA ILE A 34 -27.42 13.62 15.72
C ILE A 34 -26.46 12.41 15.84
N GLY A 35 -25.36 12.38 15.09
CA GLY A 35 -24.43 11.26 15.15
C GLY A 35 -23.21 11.39 14.26
N VAL A 36 -22.28 10.46 14.46
CA VAL A 36 -21.10 10.23 13.63
C VAL A 36 -21.09 8.78 13.15
N GLY A 37 -20.34 8.50 12.09
CA GLY A 37 -20.20 7.14 11.58
C GLY A 37 -18.92 6.97 10.78
N ILE A 38 -18.62 5.70 10.50
CA ILE A 38 -17.52 5.26 9.65
C ILE A 38 -18.13 4.56 8.41
N THR A 39 -17.69 4.92 7.21
CA THR A 39 -18.31 4.52 5.93
C THR A 39 -17.30 4.11 4.86
N MET A 40 -16.23 3.42 5.26
CA MET A 40 -15.15 2.97 4.37
C MET A 40 -15.67 2.03 3.28
N GLU A 41 -15.04 2.04 2.11
CA GLU A 41 -15.29 0.99 1.10
C GLU A 41 -14.64 -0.35 1.49
N GLY A 42 -13.48 -0.34 2.17
CA GLY A 42 -12.84 -1.53 2.74
C GLY A 42 -12.25 -1.29 4.15
N ILE A 43 -12.22 -2.34 4.98
CA ILE A 43 -11.97 -2.21 6.44
C ILE A 43 -10.60 -2.74 6.92
N ASN A 44 -9.86 -3.48 6.10
CA ASN A 44 -8.64 -4.20 6.52
C ASN A 44 -7.36 -3.35 6.35
N GLN A 45 -7.36 -2.10 6.83
CA GLN A 45 -6.18 -1.22 6.83
C GLN A 45 -6.30 -0.10 7.89
N ASN A 46 -5.19 0.54 8.27
CA ASN A 46 -5.17 1.76 9.11
C ASN A 46 -6.07 1.69 10.37
N GLU A 47 -6.01 0.57 11.10
CA GLU A 47 -6.89 0.29 12.26
C GLU A 47 -6.86 1.41 13.32
N ILE A 48 -5.71 2.08 13.49
CA ILE A 48 -5.55 3.27 14.33
C ILE A 48 -6.60 4.34 14.06
N MET A 49 -6.93 4.59 12.79
CA MET A 49 -7.89 5.62 12.39
C MET A 49 -9.32 5.24 12.79
N TYR A 50 -9.64 3.95 12.75
CA TYR A 50 -10.99 3.46 13.10
C TYR A 50 -11.20 3.37 14.60
N GLU A 51 -10.21 2.89 15.35
CA GLU A 51 -10.26 2.94 16.81
C GLU A 51 -10.39 4.39 17.27
N PHE A 52 -9.57 5.29 16.72
CA PHE A 52 -9.63 6.70 17.07
C PHE A 52 -10.97 7.35 16.72
N ALA A 53 -11.50 7.11 15.51
CA ALA A 53 -12.78 7.69 15.09
C ALA A 53 -13.96 7.22 15.94
N LEU A 54 -13.99 5.95 16.33
CA LEU A 54 -15.06 5.39 17.17
C LEU A 54 -15.00 5.92 18.61
N GLU A 55 -13.82 6.27 19.12
CA GLU A 55 -13.68 6.91 20.43
C GLU A 55 -14.21 8.35 20.46
N GLN A 56 -14.21 9.09 19.34
CA GLN A 56 -14.52 10.53 19.34
C GLN A 56 -15.95 10.87 19.78
N SER A 57 -16.89 9.90 19.75
CA SER A 57 -18.25 10.12 20.26
C SER A 57 -18.30 10.32 21.79
N TRP A 58 -17.25 9.91 22.49
CA TRP A 58 -17.19 9.84 23.95
C TRP A 58 -16.13 10.77 24.54
N ARG A 59 -15.50 11.62 23.72
CA ARG A 59 -14.36 12.46 24.11
C ARG A 59 -14.52 13.89 23.62
N SER A 60 -13.92 14.81 24.36
CA SER A 60 -13.60 16.14 23.83
C SER A 60 -12.42 16.04 22.85
N PRO A 61 -12.29 16.97 21.87
CA PRO A 61 -11.14 16.98 20.98
C PRO A 61 -9.83 17.07 21.75
N LEU A 62 -8.84 16.33 21.28
CA LEU A 62 -7.52 16.26 21.89
C LEU A 62 -6.61 17.34 21.31
N ASN A 63 -5.84 18.00 22.17
CA ASN A 63 -4.68 18.77 21.73
C ASN A 63 -3.49 17.85 21.38
N GLU A 64 -2.40 18.42 20.88
CA GLU A 64 -1.23 17.67 20.42
C GLU A 64 -0.59 16.78 21.50
N THR A 65 -0.48 17.26 22.74
CA THR A 65 0.05 16.49 23.86
C THR A 65 -0.87 15.32 24.20
N GLU A 66 -2.17 15.58 24.29
CA GLU A 66 -3.17 14.56 24.60
C GLU A 66 -3.28 13.49 23.50
N LEU A 67 -3.08 13.89 22.23
CA LEU A 67 -3.02 12.96 21.11
C LEU A 67 -1.79 12.04 21.21
N ASN A 68 -0.63 12.58 21.58
CA ASN A 68 0.57 11.79 21.81
C ASN A 68 0.41 10.80 22.98
N ASP A 69 -0.28 11.19 24.05
CA ASP A 69 -0.63 10.30 25.16
C ASP A 69 -1.62 9.19 24.71
N TRP A 70 -2.59 9.55 23.87
CA TRP A 70 -3.51 8.57 23.29
C TRP A 70 -2.78 7.54 22.42
N LEU A 71 -1.81 7.97 21.60
CA LEU A 71 -0.98 7.09 20.78
C LEU A 71 -0.17 6.10 21.63
N VAL A 72 0.39 6.55 22.75
CA VAL A 72 1.04 5.64 23.72
C VAL A 72 0.03 4.62 24.23
N GLY A 73 -1.15 5.07 24.66
CA GLY A 73 -2.22 4.20 25.12
C GLY A 73 -2.66 3.17 24.08
N PHE A 74 -2.77 3.56 22.81
CA PHE A 74 -3.10 2.69 21.67
C PHE A 74 -2.08 1.55 21.55
N VAL A 75 -0.78 1.88 21.50
CA VAL A 75 0.29 0.88 21.39
C VAL A 75 0.32 -0.05 22.60
N MET A 76 0.15 0.51 23.80
CA MET A 76 0.16 -0.27 25.04
C MET A 76 -0.95 -1.33 25.07
N ARG A 77 -2.15 -1.01 24.57
CA ARG A 77 -3.24 -1.98 24.44
C ARG A 77 -3.00 -2.96 23.31
N ARG A 78 -2.60 -2.45 22.13
CA ARG A 78 -2.41 -3.22 20.90
C ARG A 78 -1.34 -4.30 21.03
N TYR A 79 -0.25 -4.03 21.75
CA TYR A 79 0.86 -4.97 21.94
C TYR A 79 0.89 -5.63 23.32
N SER A 80 -0.19 -5.50 24.10
CA SER A 80 -0.32 -6.00 25.47
C SER A 80 -0.06 -7.51 25.66
N GLY A 81 -0.06 -8.30 24.58
CA GLY A 81 0.37 -9.70 24.58
C GLY A 81 1.88 -9.93 24.72
N SER A 82 2.70 -8.88 24.75
CA SER A 82 4.16 -8.95 24.93
C SER A 82 4.56 -8.76 26.40
N GLN A 83 5.71 -9.30 26.81
CA GLN A 83 6.18 -9.20 28.21
C GLN A 83 6.48 -7.75 28.64
N ALA A 84 7.02 -6.94 27.73
CA ALA A 84 7.26 -5.52 27.91
C ALA A 84 7.13 -4.82 26.56
N ILE A 85 6.70 -3.56 26.57
CA ILE A 85 6.61 -2.74 25.36
C ILE A 85 7.78 -1.74 25.38
N PRO A 86 8.76 -1.88 24.48
CA PRO A 86 9.90 -0.97 24.39
C PRO A 86 9.43 0.46 24.09
N SER A 87 10.12 1.45 24.65
CA SER A 87 9.88 2.86 24.35
C SER A 87 10.06 3.19 22.88
N SER A 88 10.94 2.47 22.16
CA SER A 88 11.12 2.60 20.71
C SER A 88 9.83 2.35 19.93
N ALA A 89 9.02 1.36 20.31
CA ALA A 89 7.74 1.12 19.66
C ALA A 89 6.73 2.26 19.92
N LEU A 90 6.75 2.83 21.13
CA LEU A 90 5.92 3.99 21.47
C LEU A 90 6.31 5.22 20.64
N TYR A 91 7.61 5.51 20.55
CA TYR A 91 8.14 6.63 19.77
C TYR A 91 7.84 6.46 18.27
N ALA A 92 7.95 5.24 17.73
CA ALA A 92 7.62 4.98 16.33
C ALA A 92 6.16 5.37 15.99
N TRP A 93 5.22 5.03 16.87
CA TRP A 93 3.81 5.36 16.64
C TRP A 93 3.48 6.83 16.89
N GLN A 94 4.18 7.50 17.79
CA GLN A 94 4.09 8.96 17.92
C GLN A 94 4.61 9.64 16.64
N ASP A 95 5.74 9.18 16.10
CA ASP A 95 6.31 9.67 14.84
C ASP A 95 5.35 9.46 13.66
N LEU A 96 4.74 8.28 13.52
CA LEU A 96 3.73 8.00 12.49
C LEU A 96 2.46 8.85 12.68
N GLY A 97 2.00 8.98 13.93
CA GLY A 97 0.87 9.81 14.33
C GLY A 97 1.03 11.28 13.95
N ASN A 98 2.26 11.80 14.10
CA ASN A 98 2.63 13.18 13.80
C ASN A 98 3.12 13.38 12.34
N SER A 99 3.14 12.33 11.53
CA SER A 99 3.50 12.39 10.11
C SER A 99 2.38 11.86 9.22
N VAL A 100 2.45 10.59 8.82
CA VAL A 100 1.57 9.96 7.83
C VAL A 100 0.10 9.94 8.27
N TYR A 101 -0.17 10.00 9.58
CA TYR A 101 -1.52 10.04 10.16
C TYR A 101 -1.97 11.42 10.65
N HIS A 102 -1.17 12.48 10.52
CA HIS A 102 -1.48 13.77 11.16
C HIS A 102 -2.54 14.59 10.36
N LEU A 103 -2.15 15.06 9.18
CA LEU A 103 -2.95 15.87 8.25
C LEU A 103 -2.80 15.36 6.82
N ASN A 104 -2.92 14.05 6.65
CA ASN A 104 -2.79 13.40 5.36
C ASN A 104 -4.11 12.73 4.94
N PRO A 105 -5.17 13.51 4.64
CA PRO A 105 -6.49 12.95 4.34
C PRO A 105 -6.53 12.19 3.01
N ASN A 106 -5.53 12.39 2.15
CA ASN A 106 -5.48 11.82 0.81
C ASN A 106 -4.43 10.72 0.76
N ARG A 107 -4.85 9.52 0.37
CA ARG A 107 -3.93 8.42 0.11
C ARG A 107 -2.97 8.77 -1.02
N ALA A 108 -1.69 8.43 -0.85
CA ALA A 108 -0.78 8.30 -1.97
C ALA A 108 -1.12 7.00 -2.70
N TYR A 109 -1.25 7.06 -4.02
CA TYR A 109 -1.38 5.84 -4.80
C TYR A 109 -0.01 5.23 -5.01
N SER A 110 0.14 3.97 -4.62
CA SER A 110 1.39 3.25 -4.87
C SER A 110 1.67 3.16 -6.36
N LEU A 111 2.87 3.57 -6.76
CA LEU A 111 3.35 3.36 -8.12
C LEU A 111 3.35 1.86 -8.45
N MET A 112 3.82 1.03 -7.52
CA MET A 112 4.01 -0.41 -7.70
C MET A 112 2.71 -1.12 -8.12
N LEU A 113 1.57 -0.66 -7.63
CA LEU A 113 0.27 -1.29 -7.88
C LEU A 113 -0.49 -0.72 -9.09
N ARG A 114 0.10 0.24 -9.83
CA ARG A 114 -0.50 0.82 -11.02
C ARG A 114 0.04 0.16 -12.29
N ARG A 115 -0.76 0.20 -13.36
CA ARG A 115 -0.23 -0.06 -14.71
C ARG A 115 1.01 0.79 -15.02
N PRO A 116 2.14 0.17 -15.40
CA PRO A 116 3.39 0.88 -15.70
C PRO A 116 3.26 1.84 -16.88
N ALA A 117 3.83 3.04 -16.74
CA ALA A 117 4.06 3.98 -17.83
C ALA A 117 5.17 4.98 -17.42
N LEU A 118 5.87 5.56 -18.39
CA LEU A 118 7.00 6.47 -18.14
C LEU A 118 6.60 7.79 -17.44
N ASP A 119 5.34 8.20 -17.57
CA ASP A 119 4.80 9.43 -17.00
C ASP A 119 4.24 9.25 -15.58
N ARG A 120 4.39 8.06 -15.00
CA ARG A 120 3.91 7.76 -13.65
C ARG A 120 4.84 8.33 -12.58
N SER A 121 4.23 8.79 -11.51
CA SER A 121 4.91 9.22 -10.29
C SER A 121 4.05 8.88 -9.08
N GLN A 122 4.68 8.84 -7.92
CA GLN A 122 4.03 8.68 -6.63
C GLN A 122 4.29 9.93 -5.79
N SER A 123 3.21 10.57 -5.35
CA SER A 123 3.28 11.72 -4.44
C SER A 123 3.62 11.26 -3.02
N ILE A 124 4.43 12.06 -2.32
CA ILE A 124 4.70 11.89 -0.89
C ILE A 124 4.21 13.15 -0.18
N SER A 125 3.28 13.00 0.75
CA SER A 125 2.65 14.10 1.50
C SER A 125 3.19 14.26 2.92
N PHE A 126 4.15 13.43 3.31
CA PHE A 126 4.82 13.45 4.61
C PHE A 126 6.34 13.33 4.44
N ASP A 127 7.10 13.57 5.51
CA ASP A 127 8.55 13.38 5.48
C ASP A 127 8.89 11.89 5.53
N LEU A 128 9.42 11.35 4.42
CA LEU A 128 9.81 9.95 4.31
C LEU A 128 10.85 9.55 5.37
N LYS A 129 11.68 10.48 5.86
CA LYS A 129 12.63 10.19 6.95
C LYS A 129 11.94 9.78 8.24
N VAL A 130 10.76 10.33 8.52
CA VAL A 130 9.99 9.98 9.72
C VAL A 130 9.49 8.54 9.60
N LEU A 131 9.01 8.13 8.42
CA LEU A 131 8.63 6.73 8.17
C LEU A 131 9.83 5.78 8.32
N LEU A 132 11.01 6.15 7.82
CA LEU A 132 12.22 5.34 7.95
C LEU A 132 12.68 5.22 9.40
N SER A 133 12.64 6.32 10.16
CA SER A 133 12.92 6.33 11.60
C SER A 133 11.95 5.43 12.36
N ALA A 134 10.64 5.54 12.09
CA ALA A 134 9.64 4.69 12.70
C ALA A 134 9.84 3.21 12.35
N TRP A 135 10.21 2.91 11.10
CA TRP A 135 10.52 1.55 10.66
C TRP A 135 11.74 0.98 11.41
N GLU A 136 12.84 1.75 11.53
CA GLU A 136 14.01 1.37 12.31
C GLU A 136 13.65 1.08 13.78
N LEU A 137 12.89 1.97 14.41
CA LEU A 137 12.46 1.81 15.79
C LEU A 137 11.63 0.55 16.00
N LEU A 138 10.73 0.20 15.07
CA LEU A 138 9.93 -1.02 15.15
C LEU A 138 10.75 -2.28 14.88
N VAL A 139 11.64 -2.26 13.89
CA VAL A 139 12.57 -3.37 13.63
C VAL A 139 13.43 -3.63 14.85
N ASN A 140 13.97 -2.61 15.51
CA ASN A 140 14.75 -2.75 16.74
C ASN A 140 13.88 -3.26 17.92
N SER A 141 12.61 -2.89 17.97
CA SER A 141 11.68 -3.35 19.01
C SER A 141 11.32 -4.83 18.89
N SER A 142 11.52 -5.43 17.71
CA SER A 142 11.18 -6.84 17.46
C SER A 142 12.03 -7.85 18.25
N ASP A 143 13.11 -7.42 18.93
CA ASP A 143 13.86 -8.27 19.87
C ASP A 143 13.06 -8.58 21.14
N GLN A 144 12.07 -7.75 21.47
CA GLN A 144 11.28 -7.81 22.70
C GLN A 144 9.78 -7.91 22.46
N LEU A 145 9.33 -7.65 21.22
CA LEU A 145 7.93 -7.70 20.80
C LEU A 145 7.69 -8.83 19.81
N ASP A 146 6.72 -9.70 20.14
CA ASP A 146 6.27 -10.78 19.25
C ASP A 146 4.75 -10.95 19.20
N ALA A 147 4.00 -9.94 19.64
CA ALA A 147 2.54 -9.96 19.58
C ALA A 147 2.04 -10.04 18.11
N ASP A 148 0.92 -10.73 17.89
CA ASP A 148 0.34 -10.90 16.54
C ASP A 148 0.05 -9.58 15.81
N LEU A 149 -0.41 -8.56 16.55
CA LEU A 149 -0.65 -7.21 16.00
C LEU A 149 0.65 -6.41 15.80
N PHE A 150 1.70 -6.71 16.56
CA PHE A 150 3.02 -6.13 16.28
C PHE A 150 3.59 -6.67 14.96
N ARG A 151 3.47 -7.99 14.72
CA ARG A 151 3.84 -8.59 13.42
C ARG A 151 3.08 -7.97 12.25
N TYR A 152 1.78 -7.72 12.42
CA TYR A 152 0.97 -7.01 11.41
C TYR A 152 1.54 -5.63 11.08
N ASP A 153 1.74 -4.80 12.09
CA ASP A 153 2.18 -3.42 11.89
C ASP A 153 3.60 -3.39 11.31
N LEU A 154 4.47 -4.32 11.73
CA LEU A 154 5.81 -4.45 11.17
C LEU A 154 5.78 -4.79 9.68
N VAL A 155 4.87 -5.68 9.25
CA VAL A 155 4.67 -5.99 7.83
C VAL A 155 4.09 -4.79 7.08
N ASP A 156 3.06 -4.13 7.62
CA ASP A 156 2.38 -2.99 6.97
C ASP A 156 3.35 -1.80 6.76
N ILE A 157 4.18 -1.52 7.75
CA ILE A 157 5.19 -0.43 7.71
C ILE A 157 6.38 -0.81 6.82
N THR A 158 6.84 -2.06 6.86
CA THR A 158 7.90 -2.53 5.95
C THR A 158 7.44 -2.43 4.49
N LYS A 159 6.23 -2.90 4.19
CA LYS A 159 5.57 -2.72 2.88
C LYS A 159 5.51 -1.24 2.50
N GLU A 160 5.12 -0.36 3.42
CA GLU A 160 5.05 1.07 3.15
C GLU A 160 6.41 1.63 2.72
N VAL A 161 7.49 1.26 3.41
CA VAL A 161 8.83 1.69 3.04
C VAL A 161 9.24 1.16 1.65
N LEU A 162 9.02 -0.13 1.39
CA LEU A 162 9.40 -0.74 0.12
C LEU A 162 8.67 -0.13 -1.09
N GLN A 163 7.40 0.28 -0.93
CA GLN A 163 6.70 0.93 -2.05
C GLN A 163 7.27 2.30 -2.41
N TYR A 164 7.77 3.06 -1.42
CA TYR A 164 8.43 4.34 -1.68
C TYR A 164 9.84 4.13 -2.24
N GLU A 165 10.56 3.11 -1.79
CA GLU A 165 11.84 2.73 -2.41
C GLU A 165 11.66 2.34 -3.88
N PHE A 166 10.63 1.56 -4.21
CA PHE A 166 10.27 1.25 -5.60
C PHE A 166 10.02 2.53 -6.42
N ALA A 167 9.31 3.51 -5.87
CA ALA A 167 9.09 4.79 -6.54
C ALA A 167 10.42 5.56 -6.77
N CYS A 168 11.34 5.55 -5.81
CA CYS A 168 12.65 6.19 -5.96
C CYS A 168 13.51 5.52 -7.04
N GLN A 169 13.55 4.18 -7.08
CA GLN A 169 14.29 3.45 -8.12
C GLN A 169 13.66 3.61 -9.51
N PHE A 170 12.33 3.73 -9.58
CA PHE A 170 11.64 4.03 -10.83
C PHE A 170 12.03 5.39 -11.41
N VAL A 171 12.27 6.41 -10.58
CA VAL A 171 12.82 7.68 -11.07
C VAL A 171 14.19 7.48 -11.71
N GLN A 172 15.06 6.65 -11.14
CA GLN A 172 16.36 6.34 -11.75
C GLN A 172 16.22 5.59 -13.07
N LEU A 173 15.27 4.66 -13.17
CA LEU A 173 14.91 3.99 -14.43
C LEU A 173 14.51 5.00 -15.52
N THR A 174 13.61 5.94 -15.20
CA THR A 174 13.15 6.94 -16.18
C THR A 174 14.27 7.91 -16.59
N VAL A 175 15.16 8.29 -15.67
CA VAL A 175 16.36 9.08 -15.98
C VAL A 175 17.29 8.34 -16.93
N ALA A 176 17.56 7.05 -16.68
CA ALA A 176 18.38 6.22 -17.56
C ALA A 176 17.74 6.08 -18.95
N PHE A 177 16.44 5.81 -19.01
CA PHE A 177 15.70 5.70 -20.27
C PHE A 177 15.76 7.00 -21.08
N ASN A 178 15.52 8.16 -20.44
CA ASN A 178 15.59 9.47 -21.09
C ASN A 178 17.00 9.83 -21.60
N ARG A 179 18.05 9.23 -21.02
CA ARG A 179 19.44 9.35 -21.48
C ARG A 179 19.82 8.32 -22.53
N SER A 180 18.89 7.47 -22.95
CA SER A 180 19.14 6.30 -23.81
C SER A 180 20.22 5.36 -23.24
N ASP A 181 20.34 5.28 -21.92
CA ASP A 181 21.29 4.43 -21.22
C ASP A 181 20.72 3.03 -21.04
N LEU A 182 21.00 2.16 -22.02
CA LEU A 182 20.55 0.77 -22.02
C LEU A 182 21.02 -0.01 -20.78
N TYR A 183 22.27 0.20 -20.35
CA TYR A 183 22.82 -0.50 -19.19
C TYR A 183 22.18 -0.02 -17.90
N GLY A 184 21.98 1.30 -17.77
CA GLY A 184 21.25 1.90 -16.64
C GLY A 184 19.81 1.39 -16.55
N VAL A 185 19.11 1.30 -17.68
CA VAL A 185 17.74 0.75 -17.73
C VAL A 185 17.70 -0.71 -17.31
N ALA A 186 18.59 -1.55 -17.85
CA ALA A 186 18.64 -2.96 -17.47
C ALA A 186 18.98 -3.15 -15.99
N THR A 187 19.91 -2.34 -15.46
CA THR A 187 20.29 -2.36 -14.04
C THR A 187 19.11 -1.99 -13.14
N GLN A 188 18.41 -0.91 -13.45
CA GLN A 188 17.26 -0.45 -12.66
C GLN A 188 16.07 -1.40 -12.77
N ALA A 189 15.83 -1.99 -13.95
CA ALA A 189 14.81 -3.03 -14.12
C ALA A 189 15.08 -4.24 -13.21
N ALA A 190 16.34 -4.66 -13.07
CA ALA A 190 16.72 -5.74 -12.16
C ALA A 190 16.48 -5.37 -10.68
N ILE A 191 16.86 -4.16 -10.26
CA ILE A 191 16.61 -3.65 -8.89
C ILE A 191 15.10 -3.61 -8.58
N LEU A 192 14.30 -3.08 -9.51
CA LEU A 192 12.85 -3.00 -9.35
C LEU A 192 12.19 -4.39 -9.32
N THR A 193 12.72 -5.36 -10.08
CA THR A 193 12.24 -6.75 -10.05
C THR A 193 12.54 -7.40 -8.69
N ASP A 194 13.76 -7.24 -8.18
CA ASP A 194 14.17 -7.72 -6.86
C ASP A 194 13.36 -7.09 -5.72
N LEU A 195 13.01 -5.79 -5.83
CA LEU A 195 12.07 -5.13 -4.92
C LEU A 195 10.66 -5.73 -4.93
N LEU A 196 10.15 -6.16 -6.08
CA LEU A 196 8.85 -6.84 -6.19
C LEU A 196 8.89 -8.22 -5.52
N GLU A 197 10.00 -8.95 -5.68
CA GLU A 197 10.21 -10.25 -5.02
C GLU A 197 10.30 -10.10 -3.50
N ASP A 198 10.99 -9.06 -3.00
CA ASP A 198 11.05 -8.77 -1.57
C ASP A 198 9.71 -8.28 -1.00
N MET A 199 8.94 -7.53 -1.78
CA MET A 199 7.57 -7.15 -1.43
C MET A 199 6.67 -8.40 -1.30
N GLU A 200 6.71 -9.30 -2.28
CA GLU A 200 5.98 -10.58 -2.21
C GLU A 200 6.37 -11.37 -0.95
N ARG A 201 7.68 -11.43 -0.65
CA ARG A 201 8.22 -12.17 0.50
C ARG A 201 7.72 -11.64 1.84
N ILE A 202 7.72 -10.33 2.07
CA ILE A 202 7.23 -9.77 3.35
C ILE A 202 5.71 -9.95 3.49
N LEU A 203 4.94 -9.81 2.42
CA LEU A 203 3.49 -9.99 2.45
C LEU A 203 3.10 -11.45 2.70
N ALA A 204 3.85 -12.41 2.14
CA ALA A 204 3.60 -13.84 2.34
C ALA A 204 3.77 -14.30 3.79
N SER A 205 4.47 -13.50 4.61
CA SER A 205 4.77 -13.85 6.01
C SER A 205 3.62 -13.60 6.99
N ASP A 206 2.52 -12.98 6.56
CA ASP A 206 1.38 -12.68 7.41
C ASP A 206 0.04 -12.96 6.74
N ARG A 207 -0.84 -13.69 7.46
CA ARG A 207 -2.12 -14.19 6.94
C ARG A 207 -3.05 -13.08 6.44
N ARG A 208 -2.90 -11.85 6.94
CA ARG A 208 -3.74 -10.70 6.57
C ARG A 208 -3.40 -10.12 5.20
N PHE A 209 -2.29 -10.56 4.61
CA PHE A 209 -1.80 -10.08 3.31
C PHE A 209 -1.76 -11.18 2.25
N LEU A 210 -2.55 -12.26 2.39
CA LEU A 210 -2.57 -13.37 1.42
C LEU A 210 -3.79 -13.28 0.49
N LEU A 211 -3.56 -13.25 -0.83
CA LEU A 211 -4.64 -13.36 -1.82
C LEU A 211 -5.42 -14.67 -1.66
N GLY A 212 -4.75 -15.74 -1.23
CA GLY A 212 -5.37 -17.04 -1.04
C GLY A 212 -6.53 -17.02 -0.05
N ASN A 213 -6.47 -16.20 1.00
CA ASN A 213 -7.57 -16.06 1.97
C ASN A 213 -8.79 -15.42 1.33
N TRP A 214 -8.59 -14.35 0.56
CA TRP A 214 -9.66 -13.69 -0.18
C TRP A 214 -10.38 -14.62 -1.17
N ILE A 215 -9.60 -15.40 -1.94
CA ILE A 215 -10.15 -16.36 -2.89
C ILE A 215 -10.84 -17.51 -2.14
N ALA A 216 -10.21 -18.04 -1.08
CA ALA A 216 -10.79 -19.12 -0.30
C ALA A 216 -12.14 -18.72 0.32
N ASP A 217 -12.27 -17.50 0.85
CA ASP A 217 -13.53 -16.98 1.38
C ASP A 217 -14.62 -16.89 0.30
N ALA A 218 -14.28 -16.43 -0.91
CA ALA A 218 -15.22 -16.40 -2.03
C ALA A 218 -15.67 -17.82 -2.44
N LEU A 219 -14.76 -18.79 -2.41
CA LEU A 219 -15.06 -20.17 -2.79
C LEU A 219 -15.93 -20.91 -1.77
N GLN A 220 -16.07 -20.45 -0.53
CA GLN A 220 -16.99 -21.03 0.45
C GLN A 220 -18.46 -20.97 0.01
N PHE A 221 -18.79 -20.06 -0.92
CA PHE A 221 -20.14 -19.92 -1.47
C PHE A 221 -20.44 -20.89 -2.63
N ALA A 222 -19.42 -21.58 -3.15
CA ALA A 222 -19.57 -22.45 -4.31
C ALA A 222 -20.22 -23.80 -3.96
N LYS A 223 -21.16 -24.26 -4.80
CA LYS A 223 -21.86 -25.55 -4.63
C LYS A 223 -21.51 -26.59 -5.69
N ASN A 224 -20.87 -26.15 -6.77
CA ASN A 224 -20.48 -26.97 -7.93
C ASN A 224 -19.29 -26.33 -8.66
N GLU A 225 -18.78 -26.98 -9.71
CA GLU A 225 -17.62 -26.50 -10.47
C GLU A 225 -17.84 -25.17 -11.20
N GLU A 226 -19.06 -24.91 -11.67
CA GLU A 226 -19.41 -23.63 -12.31
C GLU A 226 -19.34 -22.49 -11.31
N ASP A 227 -19.86 -22.69 -10.09
CA ASP A 227 -19.76 -21.71 -9.01
C ASP A 227 -18.30 -21.46 -8.61
N ILE A 228 -17.45 -22.50 -8.56
CA ILE A 228 -16.02 -22.35 -8.25
C ILE A 228 -15.36 -21.42 -9.28
N HIS A 229 -15.61 -21.66 -10.57
CA HIS A 229 -15.07 -20.79 -11.62
C HIS A 229 -15.60 -19.36 -11.51
N PHE A 230 -16.92 -19.21 -11.28
CA PHE A 230 -17.57 -17.91 -11.14
C PHE A 230 -17.01 -17.11 -9.96
N TYR A 231 -16.94 -17.69 -8.76
CA TYR A 231 -16.48 -16.97 -7.57
C TYR A 231 -14.98 -16.67 -7.61
N ASN A 232 -14.15 -17.58 -8.15
CA ASN A 232 -12.73 -17.32 -8.34
C ASN A 232 -12.51 -16.13 -9.31
N LEU A 233 -13.21 -16.14 -10.45
CA LEU A 233 -13.15 -15.06 -11.43
C LEU A 233 -13.57 -13.72 -10.81
N ASN A 234 -14.70 -13.68 -10.08
CA ASN A 234 -15.17 -12.45 -9.42
C ASN A 234 -14.17 -11.94 -8.36
N ALA A 235 -13.65 -12.84 -7.52
CA ALA A 235 -12.70 -12.50 -6.48
C ALA A 235 -11.43 -11.85 -7.07
N LYS A 236 -10.91 -12.39 -8.18
CA LYS A 236 -9.74 -11.85 -8.87
C LYS A 236 -10.04 -10.57 -9.65
N LEU A 237 -11.16 -10.51 -10.38
CA LEU A 237 -11.55 -9.32 -11.14
C LEU A 237 -11.69 -8.10 -10.23
N GLN A 238 -12.39 -8.24 -9.09
CA GLN A 238 -12.67 -7.13 -8.19
C GLN A 238 -11.41 -6.38 -7.74
N VAL A 239 -10.34 -7.10 -7.41
CA VAL A 239 -9.08 -6.53 -6.90
C VAL A 239 -8.03 -6.24 -7.99
N SER A 240 -8.38 -6.44 -9.26
CA SER A 240 -7.49 -6.21 -10.41
C SER A 240 -8.10 -5.22 -11.41
N ILE A 241 -8.66 -5.71 -12.51
CA ILE A 241 -9.24 -4.90 -13.59
C ILE A 241 -10.67 -4.42 -13.31
N TRP A 242 -11.24 -4.81 -12.16
CA TRP A 242 -12.60 -4.58 -11.68
C TRP A 242 -13.71 -5.22 -12.52
N GLY A 243 -13.71 -5.00 -13.83
CA GLY A 243 -14.64 -5.59 -14.78
C GLY A 243 -14.12 -5.56 -16.22
N THR A 244 -14.78 -6.31 -17.09
CA THR A 244 -14.35 -6.48 -18.49
C THR A 244 -14.67 -5.29 -19.39
N ASN A 245 -15.39 -4.27 -18.88
CA ASN A 245 -15.66 -3.05 -19.63
C ASN A 245 -14.50 -2.05 -19.46
N TYR A 246 -13.53 -2.14 -20.36
CA TYR A 246 -12.33 -1.29 -20.40
C TYR A 246 -12.60 0.21 -20.43
N THR A 247 -13.78 0.65 -20.88
CA THR A 247 -14.11 2.07 -21.00
C THR A 247 -14.45 2.73 -19.66
N LEU A 248 -14.74 1.94 -18.62
CA LEU A 248 -15.03 2.47 -17.28
C LEU A 248 -13.78 2.96 -16.53
N GLY A 249 -12.58 2.56 -16.97
CA GLY A 249 -11.33 3.06 -16.40
C GLY A 249 -11.07 2.63 -14.95
N LEU A 250 -11.70 1.54 -14.47
CA LEU A 250 -11.63 1.07 -13.08
C LEU A 250 -10.44 0.13 -12.80
N PHE A 251 -9.43 0.15 -13.67
CA PHE A 251 -8.20 -0.63 -13.47
C PHE A 251 -7.55 -0.28 -12.14
N ASP A 252 -7.17 -1.31 -11.39
CA ASP A 252 -6.48 -1.19 -10.11
C ASP A 252 -7.30 -0.39 -9.06
N TYR A 253 -8.62 -0.18 -9.23
CA TYR A 253 -9.42 0.64 -8.30
C TYR A 253 -9.36 0.10 -6.87
N ALA A 254 -9.52 -1.21 -6.73
CA ALA A 254 -9.45 -1.95 -5.48
C ALA A 254 -8.16 -2.78 -5.38
N ASN A 255 -7.03 -2.19 -5.79
CA ASN A 255 -5.71 -2.82 -5.68
C ASN A 255 -5.38 -3.26 -4.24
N LYS A 256 -4.49 -4.26 -4.13
CA LYS A 256 -4.09 -4.84 -2.84
C LYS A 256 -2.60 -5.11 -2.83
N PHE A 257 -1.97 -4.81 -1.71
CA PHE A 257 -0.66 -5.37 -1.39
C PHE A 257 -0.86 -6.75 -0.79
N TRP A 258 -1.14 -7.73 -1.64
CA TRP A 258 -1.28 -9.13 -1.23
C TRP A 258 -0.22 -10.01 -1.89
N SER A 259 0.34 -10.92 -1.11
CA SER A 259 1.09 -12.07 -1.64
C SER A 259 0.23 -12.84 -2.61
N GLY A 260 0.83 -13.25 -3.73
CA GLY A 260 0.17 -13.81 -4.91
C GLY A 260 -0.27 -12.74 -5.91
N MET A 261 -0.80 -11.59 -5.46
CA MET A 261 -1.05 -10.47 -6.37
C MET A 261 0.26 -9.84 -6.84
N ILE A 262 1.24 -9.65 -5.94
CA ILE A 262 2.55 -9.09 -6.34
C ILE A 262 3.22 -10.00 -7.34
N GLU A 263 3.32 -11.30 -7.03
CA GLU A 263 3.95 -12.31 -7.89
C GLU A 263 3.28 -12.44 -9.26
N ASP A 264 1.94 -12.61 -9.31
CA ASP A 264 1.27 -13.07 -10.53
C ASP A 264 0.48 -11.99 -11.27
N TYR A 265 0.27 -10.81 -10.67
CA TYR A 265 -0.44 -9.70 -11.32
C TYR A 265 0.45 -8.47 -11.51
N TYR A 266 1.11 -7.99 -10.44
CA TYR A 266 1.88 -6.74 -10.51
C TYR A 266 3.26 -6.95 -11.16
N ALA A 267 4.03 -7.94 -10.72
CA ALA A 267 5.38 -8.18 -11.23
C ALA A 267 5.42 -8.50 -12.74
N PRO A 268 4.51 -9.31 -13.31
CA PRO A 268 4.49 -9.56 -14.75
C PRO A 268 4.22 -8.29 -15.57
N ARG A 269 3.38 -7.35 -15.06
CA ARG A 269 3.16 -6.05 -15.72
C ARG A 269 4.44 -5.23 -15.79
N TRP A 270 5.19 -5.16 -14.69
CA TRP A 270 6.46 -4.46 -14.63
C TRP A 270 7.51 -5.11 -15.54
N ARG A 271 7.58 -6.45 -15.59
CA ARG A 271 8.49 -7.17 -16.49
C ARG A 271 8.20 -6.85 -17.97
N VAL A 272 6.94 -6.90 -18.38
CA VAL A 272 6.53 -6.51 -19.75
C VAL A 272 6.96 -5.08 -20.06
N PHE A 273 6.79 -4.16 -19.10
CA PHE A 273 7.20 -2.78 -19.27
C PHE A 273 8.71 -2.62 -19.43
N PHE A 274 9.51 -3.27 -18.57
CA PHE A 274 10.98 -3.24 -18.67
C PHE A 274 11.47 -3.79 -20.01
N ASP A 275 10.88 -4.90 -20.48
CA ASP A 275 11.20 -5.49 -21.78
C ASP A 275 10.89 -4.53 -22.93
N VAL A 276 9.76 -3.81 -22.85
CA VAL A 276 9.41 -2.77 -23.83
C VAL A 276 10.46 -1.66 -23.84
N LEU A 277 10.87 -1.16 -22.67
CA LEU A 277 11.89 -0.11 -22.58
C LEU A 277 13.22 -0.55 -23.21
N VAL A 278 13.70 -1.74 -22.86
CA VAL A 278 14.94 -2.32 -23.40
C VAL A 278 14.84 -2.45 -24.93
N LYS A 279 13.72 -2.99 -25.44
CA LYS A 279 13.49 -3.14 -26.88
C LYS A 279 13.50 -1.78 -27.60
N CYS A 280 12.80 -0.79 -27.06
CA CYS A 280 12.75 0.56 -27.61
C CYS A 280 14.15 1.17 -27.74
N LEU A 281 15.01 0.99 -26.73
CA LEU A 281 16.40 1.47 -26.77
C LEU A 281 17.27 0.72 -27.78
N LEU A 282 17.14 -0.61 -27.87
CA LEU A 282 17.89 -1.43 -28.84
C LEU A 282 17.53 -1.10 -30.30
N GLU A 283 16.25 -0.85 -30.56
CA GLU A 283 15.73 -0.59 -31.92
C GLU A 283 15.71 0.92 -32.27
N GLY A 284 15.95 1.80 -31.30
CA GLY A 284 15.90 3.26 -31.50
C GLY A 284 14.50 3.79 -31.80
N ILE A 285 13.46 3.15 -31.24
CA ILE A 285 12.05 3.50 -31.46
C ILE A 285 11.39 4.05 -30.19
N PRO A 286 10.40 4.95 -30.30
CA PRO A 286 9.66 5.42 -29.14
C PRO A 286 8.76 4.32 -28.56
N VAL A 287 8.37 4.49 -27.29
CA VAL A 287 7.37 3.61 -26.65
C VAL A 287 6.00 3.84 -27.28
N ASP A 288 5.43 2.80 -27.89
CA ASP A 288 4.03 2.80 -28.33
C ASP A 288 3.12 2.41 -27.16
N THR A 289 2.41 3.41 -26.61
CA THR A 289 1.50 3.24 -25.47
C THR A 289 0.36 2.26 -25.77
N ASN A 290 -0.17 2.24 -27.00
CA ASN A 290 -1.26 1.33 -27.36
C ASN A 290 -0.76 -0.12 -27.41
N LEU A 291 0.43 -0.33 -27.97
CA LEU A 291 1.06 -1.64 -27.98
C LEU A 291 1.40 -2.09 -26.54
N LEU A 292 1.98 -1.20 -25.72
CA LEU A 292 2.27 -1.49 -24.31
C LEU A 292 1.00 -1.91 -23.56
N HIS A 293 -0.10 -1.16 -23.68
CA HIS A 293 -1.37 -1.52 -23.04
C HIS A 293 -1.89 -2.89 -23.49
N LYS A 294 -1.79 -3.23 -24.78
CA LYS A 294 -2.14 -4.56 -25.29
C LYS A 294 -1.27 -5.65 -24.68
N ARG A 295 0.06 -5.44 -24.65
CA ARG A 295 1.01 -6.39 -24.06
C ARG A 295 0.73 -6.60 -22.57
N LEU A 296 0.58 -5.52 -21.80
CA LEU A 296 0.21 -5.60 -20.37
C LEU A 296 -1.05 -6.43 -20.16
N PHE A 297 -2.09 -6.18 -20.97
CA PHE A 297 -3.33 -6.92 -20.86
C PHE A 297 -3.17 -8.41 -21.19
N PHE A 298 -2.61 -8.74 -22.35
CA PHE A 298 -2.57 -10.13 -22.83
C PHE A 298 -1.47 -10.98 -22.18
N GLU A 299 -0.35 -10.37 -21.78
CA GLU A 299 0.81 -11.09 -21.23
C GLU A 299 0.83 -11.14 -19.70
N ALA A 300 0.12 -10.24 -19.01
CA ALA A 300 0.13 -10.18 -17.54
C ALA A 300 -1.28 -10.25 -16.93
N GLU A 301 -2.20 -9.40 -17.36
CA GLU A 301 -3.49 -9.25 -16.65
C GLU A 301 -4.48 -10.37 -16.98
N LEU A 302 -4.71 -10.65 -18.26
CA LEU A 302 -5.62 -11.71 -18.71
C LEU A 302 -5.21 -13.09 -18.17
N PRO A 303 -3.91 -13.48 -18.17
CA PRO A 303 -3.49 -14.72 -17.53
C PRO A 303 -3.92 -14.81 -16.07
N PHE A 304 -3.75 -13.75 -15.28
CA PHE A 304 -4.04 -13.75 -13.85
C PHE A 304 -5.51 -14.08 -13.51
N PHE A 305 -6.49 -13.48 -14.21
CA PHE A 305 -7.91 -13.66 -13.86
C PHE A 305 -8.66 -14.70 -14.70
N MET A 306 -8.24 -14.99 -15.95
CA MET A 306 -8.94 -15.96 -16.82
C MET A 306 -8.23 -17.31 -16.98
N LEU A 307 -6.89 -17.32 -17.02
CA LEU A 307 -6.13 -18.54 -17.38
C LEU A 307 -5.52 -19.22 -16.16
N ASP A 308 -5.40 -18.50 -15.06
CA ASP A 308 -4.73 -19.00 -13.88
C ASP A 308 -5.62 -19.94 -13.05
N THR A 309 -5.16 -21.17 -12.94
CA THR A 309 -5.74 -22.26 -12.13
C THR A 309 -4.93 -22.50 -10.84
N LYS A 310 -3.94 -21.65 -10.54
CA LYS A 310 -3.12 -21.71 -9.33
C LYS A 310 -4.00 -21.59 -8.09
N VAL A 311 -3.74 -22.48 -7.15
CA VAL A 311 -4.29 -22.39 -5.79
C VAL A 311 -3.33 -21.54 -4.97
N TYR A 312 -3.81 -20.38 -4.53
CA TYR A 312 -3.03 -19.46 -3.71
C TYR A 312 -2.96 -19.93 -2.26
N PRO A 313 -1.79 -19.87 -1.61
CA PRO A 313 -1.64 -20.27 -0.20
C PRO A 313 -2.54 -19.47 0.75
N THR A 314 -3.15 -20.16 1.70
CA THR A 314 -3.88 -19.57 2.85
C THR A 314 -3.06 -19.61 4.15
N SER A 315 -1.89 -20.25 4.10
CA SER A 315 -0.91 -20.30 5.18
C SER A 315 0.28 -19.37 4.89
N THR A 316 0.83 -18.78 5.94
CA THR A 316 2.00 -17.89 5.83
C THR A 316 3.27 -18.65 5.42
N GLN A 317 4.21 -17.94 4.83
CA GLN A 317 5.53 -18.43 4.46
C GLN A 317 6.61 -17.50 5.02
N GLY A 318 7.56 -18.08 5.76
CA GLY A 318 8.62 -17.33 6.44
C GLY A 318 8.16 -16.69 7.76
N ASP A 319 9.12 -16.09 8.46
CA ASP A 319 8.88 -15.34 9.70
C ASP A 319 8.94 -13.83 9.41
N SER A 320 7.87 -13.11 9.77
CA SER A 320 7.72 -11.69 9.43
C SER A 320 8.78 -10.80 10.08
N ILE A 321 9.21 -11.12 11.30
CA ILE A 321 10.25 -10.37 12.02
C ILE A 321 11.60 -10.58 11.35
N GLN A 322 11.97 -11.82 11.05
CA GLN A 322 13.22 -12.13 10.36
C GLN A 322 13.28 -11.46 8.99
N ILE A 323 12.22 -11.58 8.19
CA ILE A 323 12.15 -10.97 6.85
C ILE A 323 12.27 -9.45 6.96
N ALA A 324 11.51 -8.80 7.86
CA ALA A 324 11.60 -7.35 8.05
C ALA A 324 13.01 -6.88 8.44
N ARG A 325 13.73 -7.62 9.29
CA ARG A 325 15.12 -7.31 9.66
C ARG A 325 16.09 -7.44 8.49
N GLU A 326 15.92 -8.46 7.65
CA GLU A 326 16.73 -8.66 6.45
C GLU A 326 16.53 -7.52 5.45
N LEU A 327 15.26 -7.14 5.22
CA LEU A 327 14.89 -6.03 4.35
C LEU A 327 15.38 -4.69 4.89
N PHE A 328 15.31 -4.47 6.20
CA PHE A 328 15.86 -3.28 6.84
C PHE A 328 17.37 -3.15 6.57
N LYS A 329 18.13 -4.22 6.75
CA LYS A 329 19.57 -4.23 6.44
C LYS A 329 19.84 -3.95 4.96
N LYS A 330 18.99 -4.44 4.06
CA LYS A 330 19.14 -4.27 2.61
C LYS A 330 18.86 -2.83 2.16
N TYR A 331 17.77 -2.22 2.63
CA TYR A 331 17.26 -0.96 2.06
C TYR A 331 17.56 0.29 2.89
N ASN A 332 17.78 0.19 4.20
CA ASN A 332 18.05 1.37 5.05
C ASN A 332 19.24 2.23 4.55
N PRO A 333 20.37 1.66 4.09
CA PRO A 333 21.47 2.46 3.54
C PRO A 333 21.08 3.20 2.24
N SER A 334 20.31 2.53 1.38
CA SER A 334 19.95 3.03 0.04
C SER A 334 18.96 4.18 0.11
N ILE A 335 17.89 4.05 0.91
CA ILE A 335 16.83 5.06 0.97
C ILE A 335 17.36 6.39 1.52
N ASN A 336 18.26 6.34 2.51
CA ASN A 336 18.91 7.52 3.06
C ASN A 336 19.75 8.31 2.04
N SER A 337 20.15 7.69 0.93
CA SER A 337 21.04 8.29 -0.08
C SER A 337 20.33 8.75 -1.36
N VAL A 338 19.15 8.22 -1.70
CA VAL A 338 18.54 8.39 -3.04
C VAL A 338 17.27 9.26 -3.06
N CYS A 339 16.45 9.28 -2.00
CA CYS A 339 15.08 9.81 -2.08
C CYS A 339 14.89 11.31 -1.77
N LEU A 340 15.94 12.09 -1.53
CA LEU A 340 15.84 13.51 -1.15
C LEU A 340 16.48 14.40 -2.24
N PRO A 341 15.76 15.21 -3.05
CA PRO A 341 14.39 15.72 -2.88
C PRO A 341 13.52 15.57 -4.17
N LEU A 342 12.47 14.74 -4.15
CA LEU A 342 11.41 14.82 -5.16
C LEU A 342 10.48 15.98 -4.80
N GLY A 343 10.88 17.19 -5.19
CA GLY A 343 9.98 18.33 -5.26
C GLY A 343 8.81 17.97 -6.17
N SER A 344 7.60 18.02 -5.63
CA SER A 344 6.37 17.71 -6.34
C SER A 344 6.27 18.55 -7.62
N PRO A 345 6.17 17.95 -8.82
CA PRO A 345 5.39 18.59 -9.85
C PRO A 345 3.96 18.57 -9.34
N LYS A 346 3.34 19.75 -9.16
CA LYS A 346 1.88 19.84 -9.07
C LYS A 346 1.31 19.18 -10.33
N LEU A 347 0.82 17.96 -10.20
CA LEU A 347 -0.01 17.32 -11.21
C LEU A 347 -1.45 17.51 -10.73
N ASP A 348 -2.14 18.47 -11.36
CA ASP A 348 -3.60 18.57 -11.29
C ASP A 348 -4.17 17.24 -11.78
N TYR A 349 -4.71 16.45 -10.86
CA TYR A 349 -5.46 15.26 -11.23
C TYR A 349 -6.84 15.68 -11.74
N PRO A 350 -7.27 15.23 -12.93
CA PRO A 350 -8.59 15.55 -13.48
C PRO A 350 -9.73 14.73 -12.85
N PHE A 351 -9.54 14.16 -11.66
CA PHE A 351 -10.57 13.36 -10.98
C PHE A 351 -11.78 14.21 -10.50
N ASP A 352 -11.63 15.54 -10.43
CA ASP A 352 -12.72 16.47 -10.09
C ASP A 352 -13.76 16.67 -11.22
N ARG A 353 -13.61 16.03 -12.39
CA ARG A 353 -14.54 16.18 -13.51
C ARG A 353 -15.67 15.14 -13.61
N TYR A 354 -15.67 14.11 -12.77
CA TYR A 354 -16.68 13.04 -12.86
C TYR A 354 -17.77 13.09 -11.79
N PHE A 355 -17.72 14.04 -10.86
CA PHE A 355 -18.74 14.23 -9.83
C PHE A 355 -19.14 15.71 -9.67
N ASN A 356 -19.58 16.33 -10.76
CA ASN A 356 -20.40 17.56 -10.73
C ASN A 356 -21.61 17.39 -11.65
#